data_AF-A0AA41DUT4-F1
#
_entry.id   AF-A0AA41DUT4-F1
#
_cell.length_a   1.000
_cell.length_b   1.000
_cell.length_c   1.000
_cell.angle_alpha   90.00
_cell.angle_beta   90.00
_cell.angle_gamma   90.00
#
_symmetry.space_group_name_H-M   'P 1'
#
loop_
_entity.id
_entity.type
_entity.pdbx_description
1 polymer ?
#
loop_
_entity_poly.entity_id
_entity_poly.type
_entity_poly.pdbx_seq_one_letter_code
_entity_poly.pdbx_strand_id
1 'polypeptide(L)' 'MTIRTVRELDELPDGTAVEILDKRGSWVIKLLGDWIDLNKPVGTTQNVYTYVNTRRYGARVIGEDTEQ' A
#
# COMPACT_ATOMS: atom_id res chain seq x y z
N MET A 1 0.50 -10.20 -5.67
CA MET A 1 0.51 -10.86 -4.33
C MET A 1 -0.56 -10.27 -3.41
N THR A 2 -1.23 -11.06 -2.55
CA THR A 2 -2.20 -10.53 -1.54
C THR A 2 -1.53 -10.46 -0.17
N ILE A 3 -1.61 -9.31 0.49
CA ILE A 3 -1.04 -8.99 1.79
C ILE A 3 -2.16 -8.98 2.84
N ARG A 4 -1.99 -9.67 3.97
CA ARG A 4 -3.03 -9.75 5.02
C ARG A 4 -2.57 -9.30 6.40
N THR A 5 -1.27 -9.16 6.59
CA THR A 5 -0.70 -8.69 7.85
C THR A 5 0.02 -7.36 7.68
N VAL A 6 0.07 -6.60 8.77
CA VAL A 6 0.85 -5.35 8.83
C VAL A 6 2.33 -5.62 8.60
N ARG A 7 2.83 -6.76 9.09
CA ARG A 7 4.24 -7.15 8.94
C ARG A 7 4.61 -7.38 7.49
N GLU A 8 3.85 -8.20 6.75
CA GLU A 8 4.09 -8.43 5.33
C GLU A 8 4.04 -7.12 4.52
N LEU A 9 3.13 -6.22 4.89
CA LEU A 9 3.02 -4.90 4.27
C LEU A 9 4.26 -4.05 4.56
N ASP A 10 4.71 -4.00 5.80
CA ASP A 10 5.86 -3.20 6.24
C ASP A 10 7.19 -3.74 5.68
N GLU A 11 7.28 -5.04 5.40
CA GLU A 11 8.46 -5.67 4.80
C GLU A 11 8.58 -5.39 3.27
N LEU A 12 7.56 -4.81 2.63
CA LEU A 12 7.64 -4.45 1.21
C LEU A 12 8.73 -3.40 0.95
N PRO A 13 9.45 -3.48 -0.19
CA PRO A 13 10.46 -2.49 -0.55
C PRO A 13 9.82 -1.13 -0.89
N ASP A 14 10.61 -0.07 -0.78
CA ASP A 14 10.24 1.23 -1.34
C ASP A 14 10.07 1.12 -2.86
N GLY A 15 9.11 1.86 -3.40
CA GLY A 15 8.66 1.78 -4.80
C GLY A 15 7.49 0.82 -5.00
N THR A 16 7.16 -0.05 -4.04
CA THR A 16 5.99 -0.93 -4.17
C THR A 16 4.69 -0.15 -4.07
N ALA A 17 3.83 -0.31 -5.08
CA ALA A 17 2.46 0.16 -5.06
C ALA A 17 1.52 -0.96 -4.60
N VAL A 18 0.51 -0.61 -3.79
CA VAL A 18 -0.53 -1.53 -3.36
C VAL A 18 -1.92 -0.90 -3.50
N GLU A 19 -2.89 -1.73 -3.81
CA GLU A 19 -4.32 -1.45 -3.70
C GLU A 19 -4.82 -1.94 -2.34
N ILE A 20 -5.44 -1.06 -1.56
CA ILE A 20 -6.13 -1.43 -0.34
C ILE A 20 -7.50 -2.02 -0.71
N LEU A 21 -7.81 -3.22 -0.22
CA LEU A 21 -9.03 -3.95 -0.58
C LEU A 21 -10.26 -3.50 0.23
N ASP A 22 -10.27 -2.24 0.69
CA ASP A 22 -11.44 -1.64 1.31
C ASP A 22 -12.51 -1.30 0.26
N LYS A 23 -13.65 -0.73 0.67
CA LYS A 23 -14.72 -0.37 -0.27
C LYS A 23 -14.33 0.73 -1.27
N ARG A 24 -13.24 1.45 -1.04
CA ARG A 24 -12.80 2.58 -1.87
C ARG A 24 -11.78 2.13 -2.92
N GLY A 25 -11.04 1.05 -2.66
CA GLY A 25 -9.99 0.58 -3.55
C GLY A 25 -8.82 1.55 -3.64
N SER A 26 -8.47 2.23 -2.53
CA SER A 26 -7.44 3.27 -2.54
C SER A 26 -6.06 2.71 -2.88
N TRP A 27 -5.29 3.44 -3.69
CA TRP A 27 -3.92 3.06 -4.07
C TRP A 27 -2.90 3.89 -3.31
N VAL A 28 -1.87 3.22 -2.80
CA VAL A 28 -0.76 3.85 -2.09
C VAL A 28 0.57 3.26 -2.55
N ILE A 29 1.61 4.07 -2.57
CA ILE A 29 2.99 3.67 -2.89
C ILE A 29 3.88 3.84 -1.66
N LYS A 30 4.79 2.90 -1.43
CA LYS A 30 5.78 3.00 -0.36
C LYS A 30 6.96 3.85 -0.84
N LEU A 31 7.29 4.92 -0.12
CA LEU A 31 8.40 5.82 -0.43
C LEU A 31 9.09 6.21 0.87
N LEU A 32 10.40 5.94 0.97
CA LEU A 32 11.22 6.26 2.15
C LEU A 32 10.63 5.67 3.45
N GLY A 33 10.03 4.48 3.38
CA GLY A 33 9.37 3.82 4.52
C GLY A 33 7.93 4.24 4.78
N ASP A 34 7.42 5.28 4.11
CA ASP A 34 6.06 5.80 4.30
C ASP A 34 5.12 5.38 3.15
N TRP A 35 3.85 5.18 3.47
CA TRP A 35 2.78 4.96 2.50
C TRP A 35 2.18 6.27 2.05
N ILE A 36 2.17 6.53 0.74
CA ILE A 36 1.74 7.79 0.15
C ILE A 36 0.60 7.55 -0.84
N ASP A 37 -0.47 8.34 -0.76
CA ASP A 37 -1.49 8.45 -1.82
C ASP A 37 -1.13 9.66 -2.70
N LEU A 38 -0.86 9.41 -3.98
CA LEU A 38 -0.44 10.44 -4.94
C LEU A 38 -1.54 11.45 -5.29
N ASN A 39 -2.80 11.19 -4.90
CA ASN A 39 -3.90 12.13 -5.04
C ASN A 39 -4.03 13.09 -3.83
N LYS A 40 -3.16 12.95 -2.82
CA LYS A 40 -3.12 13.83 -1.65
C LYS A 40 -2.01 14.87 -1.79
N PRO A 41 -2.11 16.02 -1.08
CA PRO A 41 -1.04 17.00 -1.06
C PRO A 41 0.30 16.38 -0.67
N VAL A 42 1.36 16.84 -1.33
CA VAL A 42 2.75 16.41 -1.07
C VAL A 42 3.08 16.55 0.42
N GLY A 43 3.74 15.52 0.98
CA GLY A 43 4.06 15.44 2.41
C GLY A 43 2.96 14.82 3.28
N THR A 44 1.81 14.47 2.71
CA THR A 44 0.76 13.72 3.44
C THR A 44 1.07 12.23 3.43
N THR A 45 1.38 11.66 4.60
CA THR A 45 1.50 10.20 4.74
C THR A 45 0.14 9.55 5.01
N GLN A 46 0.02 8.28 4.65
CA GLN A 46 -1.16 7.44 4.83
C GLN A 46 -0.87 6.20 5.70
N ASN A 47 0.25 6.16 6.42
CA ASN A 47 0.68 5.00 7.23
C ASN A 47 -0.43 4.38 8.07
N VAL A 48 -1.08 5.19 8.92
CA VAL A 48 -2.15 4.70 9.81
C VAL A 48 -3.31 4.13 9.00
N TYR A 49 -3.75 4.83 7.96
CA TYR A 49 -4.83 4.37 7.08
C TYR A 49 -4.45 3.04 6.41
N THR A 50 -3.27 2.96 5.82
CA THR A 50 -2.76 1.78 5.11
C THR A 50 -2.64 0.58 6.04
N TYR A 51 -1.98 0.72 7.20
CA TYR A 51 -1.83 -0.39 8.15
C TYR A 51 -3.15 -0.90 8.71
N VAL A 52 -4.06 0.02 9.10
CA VAL A 52 -5.37 -0.37 9.65
C VAL A 52 -6.21 -1.08 8.60
N ASN A 53 -6.26 -0.57 7.37
CA ASN A 53 -7.10 -1.17 6.34
C ASN A 53 -6.51 -2.46 5.77
N THR A 54 -5.19 -2.58 5.63
CA THR A 54 -4.55 -3.85 5.25
C THR A 54 -4.84 -4.94 6.28
N ARG A 55 -4.76 -4.63 7.58
CA ARG A 55 -5.13 -5.62 8.61
C ARG A 55 -6.60 -6.05 8.53
N ARG A 56 -7.49 -5.13 8.17
CA ARG A 56 -8.96 -5.35 8.20
C ARG A 56 -9.49 -6.00 6.93
N TYR A 57 -8.97 -5.62 5.77
CA TYR A 57 -9.49 -5.98 4.46
C TYR A 57 -8.45 -6.66 3.56
N GLY A 58 -7.16 -6.51 3.88
CA GLY A 58 -6.05 -6.90 3.02
C GLY A 58 -5.64 -5.80 2.05
N ALA A 59 -4.51 -6.03 1.40
CA ALA A 59 -4.01 -5.22 0.30
C ALA A 59 -3.49 -6.13 -0.82
N ARG A 60 -3.38 -5.60 -2.04
CA ARG A 60 -2.85 -6.30 -3.20
C ARG A 60 -1.72 -5.48 -3.81
N VAL A 61 -0.55 -6.10 -4.00
CA VAL A 61 0.55 -5.48 -4.74
C VAL A 61 0.13 -5.27 -6.19
N ILE A 62 0.38 -4.07 -6.71
CA ILE A 62 0.10 -3.67 -8.09
C ILE A 62 1.45 -3.50 -8.80
N GLY A 63 1.59 -4.08 -9.99
CA GLY A 63 2.74 -3.79 -10.86
C GLY A 63 3.94 -4.74 -10.76
N GLU A 64 3.83 -5.89 -10.09
CA GLU A 64 4.84 -6.98 -10.19
C GLU A 64 4.66 -7.87 -11.45
N ASP A 65 4.19 -7.31 -12.57
CA ASP A 65 4.13 -7.99 -13.87
C ASP A 65 4.83 -7.15 -14.95
N THR A 66 6.06 -6.71 -14.70
CA THR A 66 7.00 -6.40 -15.80
C THR A 66 7.92 -7.60 -15.99
N GLU A 67 7.39 -8.66 -16.63
CA GLU A 67 8.07 -9.52 -17.61
C GLU A 67 7.18 -10.73 -17.95
N GLN A 68 6.48 -10.66 -19.09
CA GLN A 68 6.30 -11.76 -20.05
C GLN A 68 6.46 -11.20 -21.46
#